data_AF-A0A945K7S8-F1
#
_entry.id   AF-A0A945K7S8-F1
#
_cell.length_a   1.000
_cell.length_b   1.000
_cell.length_c   1.000
_cell.angle_alpha   90.00
_cell.angle_beta   90.00
_cell.angle_gamma   90.00
#
_symmetry.space_group_name_H-M   'P 1'
#
loop_
_entity.id
_entity.type
_entity.pdbx_description
1 polymer ?
#
loop_
_entity_poly.entity_id
_entity_poly.type
_entity_poly.pdbx_seq_one_letter_code
_entity_poly.pdbx_strand_id
1 'polypeptide(L)'
;MFNFKKDTDPSPSGLNKSSRSSNEIVKRASVSIGGKTMIGSTVVIDGNITSAEDLIIEGKVSGTITATGHEVTVGQAGQLKANISAKIVRIEGTVEGDVSGGEKVIISKTGNVLGNLDAPRVTLEDGAKFKGSIEMDPDEQPVIKAVPNAKSDLFPGADSAEKSNAS
;
A
#
# COMPACT_ATOMS: atom_id res chain seq x y z
N MET A 1 52.67 -50.35 -12.22
CA MET A 1 52.75 -49.08 -12.99
C MET A 1 51.34 -48.76 -13.44
N PHE A 2 50.76 -47.66 -12.95
CA PHE A 2 49.43 -47.18 -13.32
C PHE A 2 49.45 -46.64 -14.75
N ASN A 3 48.41 -46.90 -15.56
CA ASN A 3 48.03 -45.97 -16.61
C ASN A 3 46.53 -46.01 -16.92
N PHE A 4 46.04 -44.82 -17.27
CA PHE A 4 44.68 -44.28 -17.19
C PHE A 4 44.09 -44.13 -18.60
N LYS A 5 42.75 -43.95 -18.69
CA LYS A 5 41.91 -43.52 -19.84
C LYS A 5 41.26 -44.67 -20.63
N LYS A 6 39.98 -44.63 -21.03
CA LYS A 6 38.90 -43.62 -20.91
C LYS A 6 37.66 -44.24 -21.53
N ASP A 7 36.68 -44.63 -20.73
CA ASP A 7 35.34 -44.94 -21.22
C ASP A 7 34.59 -43.62 -21.53
N THR A 8 34.00 -43.59 -22.70
CA THR A 8 33.31 -42.50 -23.43
C THR A 8 32.10 -43.23 -24.02
N ASP A 9 30.82 -42.97 -23.77
CA ASP A 9 30.04 -41.88 -23.19
C ASP A 9 28.78 -42.48 -22.53
N PRO A 10 28.12 -41.78 -21.58
CA PRO A 10 26.66 -41.78 -21.56
C PRO A 10 26.15 -40.39 -21.97
N SER A 11 25.27 -40.42 -22.96
CA SER A 11 24.43 -39.34 -23.49
C SER A 11 23.90 -38.35 -22.43
N PRO A 12 24.10 -37.03 -22.59
CA PRO A 12 23.33 -36.04 -21.86
C PRO A 12 21.98 -35.82 -22.57
N SER A 13 20.94 -36.39 -21.96
CA SER A 13 19.53 -36.01 -22.15
C SER A 13 19.33 -34.50 -22.02
N GLY A 14 18.45 -33.98 -22.88
CA GLY A 14 18.30 -32.56 -23.15
C GLY A 14 17.74 -31.69 -22.02
N LEU A 15 18.05 -30.40 -22.19
CA LEU A 15 17.16 -29.25 -22.03
C LEU A 15 15.98 -29.39 -21.04
N ASN A 16 16.12 -28.82 -19.85
CA ASN A 16 15.40 -27.60 -19.50
C ASN A 16 16.01 -26.96 -18.23
N LYS A 17 16.82 -25.91 -18.41
CA LYS A 17 17.21 -24.98 -17.35
C LYS A 17 16.20 -23.85 -17.31
N SER A 18 15.11 -23.97 -16.55
CA SER A 18 14.32 -22.81 -16.12
C SER A 18 13.19 -23.20 -15.15
N SER A 19 13.55 -23.56 -13.93
CA SER A 19 12.64 -23.40 -12.79
C SER A 19 13.41 -22.89 -11.58
N ARG A 20 14.23 -21.85 -11.81
CA ARG A 20 14.43 -20.86 -10.76
C ARG A 20 13.10 -20.11 -10.72
N SER A 21 12.38 -20.28 -9.62
CA SER A 21 11.22 -19.47 -9.26
C SER A 21 11.68 -18.02 -9.08
N SER A 22 11.93 -17.36 -10.19
CA SER A 22 12.19 -15.93 -10.30
C SER A 22 10.84 -15.25 -10.44
N ASN A 23 10.05 -15.31 -9.36
CA ASN A 23 8.90 -14.42 -9.22
C ASN A 23 9.36 -13.11 -8.58
N GLU A 24 10.37 -12.47 -9.18
CA GLU A 24 10.67 -11.04 -8.98
C GLU A 24 10.03 -10.26 -10.13
N ILE A 25 8.71 -10.34 -10.21
CA ILE A 25 7.94 -9.49 -11.12
C ILE A 25 7.64 -8.19 -10.35
N VAL A 26 8.55 -7.23 -10.53
CA VAL A 26 8.23 -5.81 -10.70
C VAL A 26 7.51 -5.14 -9.52
N LYS A 27 8.15 -5.06 -8.34
CA LYS A 27 7.90 -3.94 -7.43
C LYS A 27 8.66 -2.73 -7.96
N ARG A 28 8.13 -2.13 -9.03
CA ARG A 28 8.50 -0.77 -9.43
C ARG A 28 8.16 0.15 -8.27
N ALA A 29 9.12 0.33 -7.37
CA ALA A 29 9.14 1.49 -6.50
C ALA A 29 9.14 2.70 -7.43
N SER A 30 8.01 3.40 -7.50
CA SER A 30 7.97 4.77 -7.97
C SER A 30 9.02 5.51 -7.15
N VAL A 31 10.15 5.85 -7.79
CA VAL A 31 11.16 6.71 -7.19
C VAL A 31 10.50 8.07 -7.11
N SER A 32 9.83 8.34 -5.99
CA SER A 32 9.53 9.70 -5.56
C SER A 32 10.89 10.39 -5.44
N ILE A 33 11.11 11.44 -6.22
CA ILE A 33 12.27 12.33 -6.09
C ILE A 33 11.99 13.27 -4.91
N GLY A 34 11.71 12.67 -3.76
CA GLY A 34 11.56 13.29 -2.46
C GLY A 34 12.52 12.57 -1.51
N GLY A 35 13.10 13.31 -0.56
CA GLY A 35 13.91 12.69 0.49
C GLY A 35 13.13 11.55 1.14
N LYS A 36 13.83 10.47 1.47
CA LYS A 36 13.30 9.44 2.35
C LYS A 36 14.20 9.42 3.56
N THR A 37 13.63 9.76 4.71
CA THR A 37 14.32 9.71 5.97
C THR A 37 13.98 8.40 6.65
N MET A 38 15.02 7.63 6.99
CA MET A 38 14.90 6.35 7.68
C MET A 38 15.50 6.47 9.08
N ILE A 39 14.68 6.21 10.09
CA ILE A 39 15.08 6.09 11.48
C ILE A 39 15.41 4.63 11.75
N GLY A 40 16.67 4.34 12.05
CA GLY A 40 17.14 2.98 12.32
C GLY A 40 16.60 2.40 13.64
N SER A 41 16.68 1.07 13.78
CA SER A 41 16.10 0.32 14.90
C SER A 41 16.69 0.60 16.28
N THR A 42 17.92 1.12 16.34
CA THR A 42 18.61 1.46 17.60
C THR A 42 18.39 2.92 18.00
N VAL A 43 17.73 3.71 17.16
CA VAL A 43 17.48 5.12 17.42
C VAL A 43 16.29 5.25 18.37
N VAL A 44 16.45 6.07 19.40
CA VAL A 44 15.39 6.47 20.32
C VAL A 44 15.20 7.96 20.17
N ILE A 45 13.98 8.37 19.84
CA ILE A 45 13.61 9.78 19.69
C ILE A 45 12.61 10.11 20.79
N ASP A 46 12.88 11.16 21.54
CA ASP A 46 11.96 11.72 22.52
C ASP A 46 11.75 13.20 22.20
N GLY A 47 10.52 13.59 21.89
CA GLY A 47 10.16 14.96 21.51
C GLY A 47 9.29 15.05 20.27
N ASN A 48 9.35 16.19 19.58
CA ASN A 48 8.56 16.46 18.39
C ASN A 48 9.38 16.27 17.09
N ILE A 49 8.84 15.47 16.17
CA ILE A 49 9.41 15.23 14.84
C ILE A 49 8.51 15.94 13.83
N THR A 50 9.08 16.83 13.04
CA THR A 50 8.41 17.44 11.89
C THR A 50 9.17 17.05 10.65
N SER A 51 8.48 16.51 9.65
CA SER A 51 9.10 16.11 8.39
C SER A 51 8.22 16.52 7.20
N ALA A 52 8.88 16.99 6.16
CA ALA A 52 8.28 17.34 4.88
C ALA A 52 8.71 16.35 3.79
N GLU A 53 8.87 15.09 4.19
CA GLU A 53 9.36 14.00 3.35
C GLU A 53 8.86 12.65 3.88
N ASP A 54 9.06 11.59 3.09
CA ASP A 54 8.59 10.25 3.47
C ASP A 54 9.43 9.71 4.63
N LEU A 55 8.77 9.27 5.70
CA LEU A 55 9.42 8.75 6.89
C LEU A 55 9.29 7.23 6.98
N ILE A 56 10.41 6.57 7.27
CA ILE A 56 10.43 5.18 7.71
C ILE A 56 10.95 5.15 9.15
N ILE A 57 10.20 4.54 10.05
CA ILE A 57 10.58 4.44 11.46
C ILE A 57 10.70 2.97 11.84
N GLU A 58 11.93 2.51 12.08
CA GLU A 58 12.21 1.15 12.56
C GLU A 58 12.65 1.13 14.04
N GLY A 59 12.70 2.29 14.70
CA GLY A 59 13.18 2.46 16.08
C GLY A 59 12.09 2.80 17.11
N LYS A 60 12.50 3.40 18.24
CA LYS A 60 11.59 3.85 19.29
C LYS A 60 11.33 5.34 19.18
N VAL A 61 10.06 5.75 19.21
CA VAL A 61 9.70 7.18 19.23
C VAL A 61 8.70 7.44 20.34
N SER A 62 8.96 8.50 21.10
CA SER A 62 8.12 9.02 22.16
C SER A 62 7.87 10.50 21.88
N GLY A 63 6.60 10.93 21.85
CA GLY A 63 6.24 12.33 21.63
C GLY A 63 5.24 12.56 20.49
N THR A 64 5.56 13.43 19.53
CA THR A 64 4.63 13.81 18.45
C THR A 64 5.32 13.78 17.09
N ILE A 65 4.70 13.15 16.10
CA ILE A 65 5.22 13.04 14.73
C ILE A 65 4.25 13.76 13.79
N THR A 66 4.75 14.75 13.09
CA THR A 66 3.98 15.54 12.11
C THR A 66 4.63 15.42 10.74
N ALA A 67 3.95 14.74 9.82
CA ALA A 67 4.36 14.55 8.43
C ALA A 67 3.26 15.08 7.49
N THR A 68 3.18 16.40 7.38
CA THR A 68 2.12 17.08 6.62
C THR A 68 2.24 16.77 5.12
N GLY A 69 1.30 16.00 4.58
CA GLY A 69 1.26 15.69 3.14
C GLY A 69 2.12 14.51 2.67
N HIS A 70 2.81 13.84 3.59
CA HIS A 70 3.73 12.73 3.28
C HIS A 70 3.28 11.39 3.89
N GLU A 71 3.95 10.31 3.49
CA GLU A 71 3.73 8.97 4.03
C GLU A 71 4.64 8.69 5.23
N VAL A 72 4.06 8.14 6.29
CA VAL A 72 4.79 7.61 7.45
C VAL A 72 4.66 6.10 7.47
N THR A 73 5.78 5.41 7.33
CA THR A 73 5.87 3.95 7.46
C THR A 73 6.52 3.58 8.79
N VAL A 74 5.81 2.79 9.58
CA VAL A 74 6.32 2.16 10.80
C VAL A 74 6.77 0.75 10.44
N GLY A 75 8.07 0.48 10.52
CA GLY A 75 8.62 -0.85 10.27
C GLY A 75 8.31 -1.83 11.41
N GLN A 76 8.59 -3.11 11.21
CA GLN A 76 8.29 -4.17 12.19
C GLN A 76 8.96 -3.97 13.56
N ALA A 77 10.18 -3.42 13.58
CA ALA A 77 10.90 -3.11 14.81
C ALA A 77 10.44 -1.79 15.48
N GLY A 78 9.58 -1.03 14.79
CA GLY A 78 9.08 0.26 15.25
C GLY A 78 8.20 0.12 16.49
N GLN A 79 8.54 0.86 17.54
CA GLN A 79 7.72 1.05 18.74
C GLN A 79 7.44 2.53 18.91
N LEU A 80 6.22 2.95 18.59
CA LEU A 80 5.80 4.34 18.69
C LEU A 80 4.92 4.50 19.92
N LYS A 81 5.26 5.45 20.80
CA LYS A 81 4.45 5.92 21.92
C LYS A 81 4.20 7.41 21.73
N ALA A 82 3.39 7.74 20.73
CA ALA A 82 3.35 9.09 20.19
C ALA A 82 2.05 9.38 19.46
N ASN A 83 1.76 10.68 19.32
CA ASN A 83 0.70 11.18 18.44
C ASN A 83 1.25 11.30 17.02
N ILE A 84 0.64 10.63 16.05
CA ILE A 84 1.09 10.62 14.66
C ILE A 84 0.08 11.38 13.80
N SER A 85 0.53 12.38 13.05
CA SER A 85 -0.29 13.08 12.07
C SER A 85 0.40 13.03 10.71
N ALA A 86 -0.23 12.33 9.75
CA ALA A 86 0.30 12.21 8.40
C ALA A 86 -0.82 12.08 7.35
N LYS A 87 -0.48 12.19 6.07
CA LYS A 87 -1.46 11.96 5.00
C LYS A 87 -1.77 10.47 4.84
N ILE A 88 -0.72 9.66 4.78
CA ILE A 88 -0.80 8.20 4.66
C ILE A 88 0.03 7.59 5.79
N VAL A 89 -0.55 6.67 6.55
CA VAL A 89 0.15 5.96 7.63
C VAL A 89 0.16 4.47 7.33
N ARG A 90 1.34 3.85 7.32
CA ARG A 90 1.52 2.41 7.16
C ARG A 90 2.14 1.82 8.42
N ILE A 91 1.47 0.86 9.04
CA ILE A 91 1.87 0.32 10.35
C ILE A 91 2.21 -1.16 10.22
N GLU A 92 3.49 -1.51 10.31
CA GLU A 92 3.96 -2.91 10.36
C GLU A 92 4.43 -3.33 11.76
N GLY A 93 4.66 -2.37 12.67
CA GLY A 93 5.15 -2.57 14.03
C GLY A 93 4.11 -2.32 15.13
N THR A 94 4.56 -1.83 16.28
CA THR A 94 3.71 -1.53 17.45
C THR A 94 3.53 -0.03 17.62
N VAL A 95 2.28 0.43 17.73
CA VAL A 95 1.92 1.83 17.93
C VAL A 95 0.99 1.93 19.13
N GLU A 96 1.37 2.76 20.09
CA GLU A 96 0.56 3.14 21.25
C GLU A 96 0.34 4.66 21.22
N GLY A 97 -0.90 5.12 21.07
CA GLY A 97 -1.23 6.54 21.01
C GLY A 97 -2.28 6.89 19.96
N ASP A 98 -2.44 8.18 19.71
CA ASP A 98 -3.41 8.71 18.74
C ASP A 98 -2.78 8.77 17.34
N VAL A 99 -3.46 8.17 16.35
CA VAL A 99 -3.01 8.13 14.96
C VAL A 99 -4.01 8.85 14.08
N SER A 100 -3.61 9.98 13.50
CA SER A 100 -4.39 10.78 12.55
C SER A 100 -3.84 10.60 11.14
N GLY A 101 -4.64 9.98 10.27
CA GLY A 101 -4.35 9.80 8.85
C GLY A 101 -5.29 10.63 7.99
N GLY A 102 -4.75 11.59 7.24
CA GLY A 102 -5.58 12.50 6.44
C GLY A 102 -6.31 11.84 5.26
N GLU A 103 -5.73 10.81 4.63
CA GLU A 103 -6.33 10.16 3.46
C GLU A 103 -6.54 8.66 3.67
N LYS A 104 -5.53 7.96 4.21
CA LYS A 104 -5.56 6.51 4.36
C LYS A 104 -4.63 6.01 5.46
N VAL A 105 -5.11 5.05 6.25
CA VAL A 105 -4.29 4.26 7.19
C VAL A 105 -4.28 2.80 6.77
N ILE A 106 -3.10 2.19 6.75
CA ILE A 106 -2.87 0.79 6.38
C ILE A 106 -2.20 0.10 7.56
N ILE A 107 -2.87 -0.90 8.14
CA ILE A 107 -2.31 -1.73 9.18
C ILE A 107 -1.93 -3.07 8.55
N SER A 108 -0.63 -3.37 8.54
CA SER A 108 -0.09 -4.59 7.96
C SER A 108 -0.25 -5.80 8.89
N LYS A 109 0.05 -7.01 8.38
CA LYS A 109 -0.18 -8.29 9.09
C LYS A 109 0.43 -8.37 10.49
N THR A 110 1.53 -7.67 10.74
CA THR A 110 2.25 -7.65 12.03
C THR A 110 1.96 -6.40 12.85
N GLY A 111 1.10 -5.50 12.34
CA GLY A 111 0.77 -4.24 12.98
C GLY A 111 -0.04 -4.46 14.25
N ASN A 112 0.44 -3.89 15.35
CA ASN A 112 -0.27 -3.83 16.62
C ASN A 112 -0.53 -2.37 16.95
N VAL A 113 -1.81 -1.98 17.01
CA VAL A 113 -2.21 -0.61 17.34
C VAL A 113 -3.02 -0.62 18.62
N LEU A 114 -2.62 0.21 19.58
CA LEU A 114 -3.29 0.41 20.86
C LEU A 114 -3.56 1.90 21.06
N GLY A 115 -4.78 2.35 20.84
CA GLY A 115 -5.12 3.77 20.99
C GLY A 115 -6.27 4.22 20.09
N ASN A 116 -6.37 5.52 19.88
CA ASN A 116 -7.39 6.10 19.01
C ASN A 116 -6.84 6.25 17.60
N LEU A 117 -7.65 5.92 16.60
CA LEU A 117 -7.29 6.05 15.20
C LEU A 117 -8.33 6.89 14.50
N ASP A 118 -7.89 8.01 13.92
CA ASP A 118 -8.68 8.96 13.19
C ASP A 118 -8.27 8.92 11.71
N ALA A 119 -9.17 8.44 10.83
CA ALA A 119 -8.93 8.44 9.39
C ALA A 119 -10.21 8.20 8.56
N PRO A 120 -10.35 8.84 7.38
CA PRO A 120 -11.49 8.60 6.49
C PRO A 120 -11.48 7.20 5.87
N ARG A 121 -10.29 6.57 5.75
CA ARG A 121 -10.11 5.23 5.17
C ARG A 121 -9.10 4.42 5.93
N VAL A 122 -9.50 3.23 6.36
CA VAL A 122 -8.64 2.27 7.05
C VAL A 122 -8.61 0.95 6.28
N THR A 123 -7.42 0.40 6.07
CA THR A 123 -7.21 -0.92 5.48
C THR A 123 -6.46 -1.79 6.48
N LEU A 124 -7.04 -2.91 6.86
CA LEU A 124 -6.39 -3.92 7.70
C LEU A 124 -5.99 -5.11 6.83
N GLU A 125 -4.72 -5.50 6.89
CA GLU A 125 -4.23 -6.76 6.31
C GLU A 125 -4.46 -7.93 7.27
N ASP A 126 -4.49 -9.15 6.73
CA ASP A 126 -4.70 -10.37 7.51
C ASP A 126 -3.64 -10.53 8.61
N GLY A 127 -4.07 -10.67 9.86
CA GLY A 127 -3.18 -10.79 11.03
C GLY A 127 -2.96 -9.51 11.84
N ALA A 128 -3.40 -8.35 11.35
CA ALA A 128 -3.35 -7.10 12.08
C ALA A 128 -4.14 -7.16 13.40
N LYS A 129 -3.59 -6.57 14.47
CA LYS A 129 -4.27 -6.46 15.77
C LYS A 129 -4.46 -4.99 16.10
N PHE A 130 -5.72 -4.62 16.30
CA PHE A 130 -6.10 -3.27 16.71
C PHE A 130 -6.90 -3.36 18.01
N LYS A 131 -6.59 -2.50 18.99
CA LYS A 131 -7.33 -2.36 20.24
C LYS A 131 -7.47 -0.88 20.60
N GLY A 132 -8.69 -0.37 20.54
CA GLY A 132 -9.01 1.00 20.91
C GLY A 132 -10.26 1.51 20.21
N SER A 133 -10.32 2.83 19.99
CA SER A 133 -11.44 3.49 19.30
C SER A 133 -11.00 3.92 17.90
N ILE A 134 -11.86 3.71 16.90
CA ILE A 134 -11.64 4.24 15.56
C ILE A 134 -12.71 5.27 15.29
N GLU A 135 -12.29 6.48 14.97
CA GLU A 135 -13.13 7.53 14.45
C GLU A 135 -12.86 7.61 12.94
N MET A 136 -13.93 7.45 12.16
CA MET A 136 -13.85 7.58 10.71
C MET A 136 -14.65 8.80 10.35
N ASP A 137 -13.97 9.93 10.12
CA ASP A 137 -14.61 11.14 9.61
C ASP A 137 -14.71 11.06 8.08
N PRO A 138 -15.91 10.89 7.50
CA PRO A 138 -16.08 10.69 6.06
C PRO A 138 -16.11 12.00 5.24
N ASP A 139 -15.75 13.15 5.82
CA ASP A 139 -15.92 14.47 5.17
C ASP A 139 -14.93 14.77 4.03
N GLU A 140 -13.97 13.88 3.74
CA GLU A 140 -13.18 13.96 2.50
C GLU A 140 -13.53 12.82 1.54
N GLN A 141 -14.70 12.94 0.91
CA GLN A 141 -15.06 12.11 -0.24
C GLN A 141 -14.04 12.35 -1.38
N PRO A 142 -13.29 11.34 -1.87
CA PRO A 142 -12.77 11.44 -3.21
C PRO A 142 -13.99 11.32 -4.13
N VAL A 143 -14.43 12.46 -4.65
CA VAL A 143 -15.43 12.58 -5.70
C VAL A 143 -15.11 11.58 -6.81
N ILE A 144 -15.77 10.42 -6.77
CA ILE A 144 -15.80 9.52 -7.91
C ILE A 144 -16.62 10.27 -8.95
N LYS A 145 -15.95 11.00 -9.84
CA LYS A 145 -16.56 11.58 -11.04
C LYS A 145 -17.05 10.40 -11.88
N ALA A 146 -18.29 9.97 -11.63
CA ALA A 146 -19.03 9.14 -12.55
C ALA A 146 -19.10 9.92 -13.87
N VAL A 147 -18.35 9.45 -14.86
CA VAL A 147 -18.36 9.97 -16.22
C VAL A 147 -19.78 9.91 -16.78
N PRO A 148 -20.28 10.99 -17.40
CA PRO A 148 -21.62 11.03 -17.98
C PRO A 148 -21.64 10.08 -19.17
N ASN A 149 -22.55 9.09 -19.14
CA ASN A 149 -22.71 8.14 -20.23
C ASN A 149 -23.31 8.88 -21.43
N ALA A 150 -22.45 9.34 -22.33
CA ALA A 150 -22.81 9.95 -23.59
C ALA A 150 -22.88 8.86 -24.68
N LYS A 151 -24.08 8.77 -25.30
CA LYS A 151 -24.37 8.25 -26.64
C LYS A 151 -24.34 6.72 -26.84
N SER A 152 -25.54 6.18 -27.03
CA SER A 152 -25.84 5.12 -28.01
C SER A 152 -26.92 5.68 -28.96
N ASP A 153 -26.54 6.09 -30.16
CA ASP A 153 -26.93 5.46 -31.45
C ASP A 153 -28.36 5.84 -31.89
N LEU A 154 -28.58 6.90 -32.70
CA LEU A 154 -28.49 6.91 -34.17
C LEU A 154 -29.05 5.65 -34.86
N PHE A 155 -30.36 5.62 -35.10
CA PHE A 155 -30.97 4.85 -36.18
C PHE A 155 -31.80 5.77 -37.09
N PRO A 156 -31.35 6.05 -38.33
CA PRO A 156 -32.19 6.58 -39.40
C PRO A 156 -32.63 5.43 -40.33
N GLY A 157 -33.93 5.28 -40.55
CA GLY A 157 -34.54 4.36 -41.52
C GLY A 157 -35.99 4.10 -41.12
N ALA A 158 -36.98 4.77 -41.71
CA ALA A 158 -37.60 4.52 -43.02
C ALA A 158 -38.60 3.34 -42.99
N ASP A 159 -39.77 3.60 -43.59
CA ASP A 159 -40.96 2.73 -43.80
C ASP A 159 -41.99 2.75 -42.65
N SER A 160 -43.30 2.97 -42.84
CA SER A 160 -44.15 2.86 -44.02
C SER A 160 -45.47 3.65 -43.82
N ALA A 161 -46.01 4.20 -44.90
CA ALA A 161 -47.35 4.76 -44.98
C ALA A 161 -48.42 3.67 -44.88
N GLU A 162 -49.53 3.93 -44.18
CA GLU A 162 -50.86 3.39 -44.51
C GLU A 162 -51.90 4.18 -43.70
N LYS A 163 -52.52 5.20 -44.31
CA LYS A 163 -53.74 5.80 -43.76
C LYS A 163 -54.92 4.90 -44.12
N SER A 164 -55.47 4.30 -43.08
CA SER A 164 -56.78 3.67 -42.98
C SER A 164 -57.83 4.23 -43.93
N ASN A 165 -58.32 3.36 -44.83
CA ASN A 165 -59.55 3.54 -45.57
C ASN A 165 -60.55 2.45 -45.12
N ALA A 166 -61.81 2.86 -44.96
CA ALA A 166 -63.04 2.05 -44.93
C ALA A 166 -63.28 1.06 -43.76
N SER A 167 -64.19 1.43 -42.85
CA SER A 167 -65.56 0.86 -42.78
C SER A 167 -66.45 1.68 -41.85
#